data_AF-A0A4U0WYL9-F1
#
_entry.id   AF-A0A4U0WYL9-F1
#
_cell.length_a   1.000
_cell.length_b   1.000
_cell.length_c   1.000
_cell.angle_alpha   90.00
_cell.angle_beta   90.00
_cell.angle_gamma   90.00
#
_symmetry.space_group_name_H-M   'P 1'
#
loop_
_entity.id
_entity.type
_entity.pdbx_description
1 polymer ?
#
loop_
_entity_poly.entity_id
_entity_poly.type
_entity_poly.pdbx_seq_one_letter_code
_entity_poly.pdbx_strand_id
1 'polypeptide(L)'
;MTSVPLIVTAAAGSTLLPYLDAASQRAAIVVLVVSFLLWSLGMCQVHLILAVYFWRLISHKLPPQQLLASCFLPLAPLGQGAYAIQQMSIFLANYLKSSGYAPTQSQPPPLPQPILLATAEAMHWLGILLNLFLLAHASFWLVQAVAAVAYSRPKSFNIGMWSFTFPWGSYANAWSLLGRDLRNSGMRGWAAANIVIVILIWLFCAGMTSWLGFWKGSLFSAPGLEEWLDEGEQDGQGDGHENGKGRENGATKRKKKGTQGEVNEKKHNADGTYTMDASRVGDVENGMNGHANGNDRQVDDKDSMRARRNGNS
;
A
#
# COMPACT_ATOMS: atom_id res chain seq x y z
N MET A 1 0.26 3.40 4.06
CA MET A 1 0.70 2.34 3.13
C MET A 1 1.49 2.96 1.99
N THR A 2 2.73 3.38 2.24
CA THR A 2 3.56 4.07 1.24
C THR A 2 4.59 3.16 0.56
N SER A 3 4.74 1.91 0.98
CA SER A 3 5.81 1.03 0.50
C SER A 3 5.60 0.47 -0.91
N VAL A 4 4.37 0.09 -1.27
CA VAL A 4 4.07 -0.48 -2.61
C VAL A 4 4.31 0.53 -3.73
N PRO A 5 3.83 1.79 -3.65
CA PRO A 5 4.13 2.80 -4.67
C PRO A 5 5.64 3.02 -4.91
N LEU A 6 6.48 2.93 -3.86
CA LEU A 6 7.93 3.07 -4.01
C LEU A 6 8.52 1.97 -4.90
N ILE A 7 8.13 0.72 -4.66
CA ILE A 7 8.62 -0.43 -5.43
C ILE A 7 8.10 -0.38 -6.87
N VAL A 8 6.83 -0.05 -7.07
CA VAL A 8 6.24 0.09 -8.41
C VAL A 8 6.92 1.21 -9.20
N THR A 9 7.20 2.34 -8.55
CA THR A 9 7.93 3.47 -9.17
C THR A 9 9.35 3.06 -9.53
N ALA A 10 10.04 2.31 -8.67
CA ALA A 10 11.36 1.76 -8.96
C ALA A 10 11.36 0.76 -10.13
N ALA A 11 10.34 -0.09 -10.23
CA ALA A 11 10.18 -1.03 -11.34
C ALA A 11 9.89 -0.30 -12.67
N ALA A 12 9.07 0.75 -12.64
CA ALA A 12 8.83 1.60 -13.79
C ALA A 12 10.13 2.31 -14.22
N GLY A 13 10.85 2.89 -13.26
CA GLY A 13 12.15 3.53 -13.49
C GLY A 13 13.18 2.58 -14.10
N SER A 14 13.27 1.34 -13.59
CA SER A 14 14.21 0.34 -14.13
C SER A 14 13.90 -0.07 -15.58
N THR A 15 12.61 -0.10 -15.94
CA THR A 15 12.15 -0.40 -17.31
C THR A 15 12.52 0.72 -18.29
N LEU A 16 12.58 1.97 -17.82
CA LEU A 16 12.91 3.14 -18.64
C LEU A 16 14.42 3.29 -18.91
N LEU A 17 15.29 2.64 -18.11
CA LEU A 17 16.74 2.82 -18.18
C LEU A 17 17.35 2.66 -19.58
N PRO A 18 17.01 1.60 -20.38
CA PRO A 18 17.61 1.44 -21.70
C PRO A 18 17.24 2.57 -22.67
N TYR A 19 16.04 3.14 -22.54
CA TYR A 19 15.59 4.25 -23.37
C TYR A 19 16.22 5.58 -22.94
N LEU A 20 16.42 5.76 -21.64
CA LEU A 20 17.10 6.94 -21.10
C LEU A 20 18.58 6.94 -21.43
N ASP A 21 19.24 5.78 -21.44
CA ASP A 21 20.66 5.66 -21.79
C ASP A 21 20.93 6.08 -23.24
N ALA A 22 20.00 5.73 -24.16
CA ALA A 22 20.05 6.17 -25.55
C ALA A 22 19.90 7.70 -25.72
N ALA A 23 19.21 8.38 -24.80
CA ALA A 23 18.98 9.83 -24.87
C ALA A 23 20.03 10.63 -24.07
N SER A 24 20.29 10.22 -22.84
CA SER A 24 21.24 10.85 -21.92
C SER A 24 21.69 9.86 -20.83
N GLN A 25 22.93 9.40 -20.93
CA GLN A 25 23.57 8.52 -19.95
C GLN A 25 23.52 9.09 -18.52
N ARG A 26 23.65 10.42 -18.35
CA ARG A 26 23.54 11.08 -17.04
C ARG A 26 22.14 10.91 -16.44
N ALA A 27 21.09 11.09 -17.24
CA ALA A 27 19.71 10.91 -16.79
C ALA A 27 19.45 9.45 -16.41
N ALA A 28 19.96 8.49 -17.19
CA ALA A 28 19.83 7.06 -16.90
C ALA A 28 20.45 6.69 -15.54
N ILE A 29 21.66 7.19 -15.23
CA ILE A 29 22.31 6.95 -13.93
C ILE A 29 21.50 7.55 -12.78
N VAL A 30 21.00 8.79 -12.93
CA VAL A 30 20.17 9.42 -11.89
C VAL A 30 18.91 8.60 -11.63
N VAL A 31 18.22 8.17 -12.69
CA VAL A 31 17.01 7.33 -12.56
C VAL A 31 17.34 5.97 -11.96
N LEU A 32 18.48 5.36 -12.29
CA LEU A 32 18.95 4.12 -11.68
C LEU A 32 19.14 4.29 -10.18
N VAL A 33 19.86 5.32 -9.74
CA VAL A 33 20.13 5.59 -8.31
C VAL A 33 18.83 5.86 -7.55
N VAL A 34 17.97 6.72 -8.08
CA VAL A 34 16.67 7.02 -7.45
C VAL A 34 15.80 5.77 -7.37
N SER A 35 15.71 4.99 -8.46
CA SER A 35 14.95 3.72 -8.46
C SER A 35 15.49 2.74 -7.44
N PHE A 36 16.81 2.63 -7.30
CA PHE A 36 17.43 1.75 -6.32
C PHE A 36 17.17 2.18 -4.87
N LEU A 37 17.18 3.50 -4.58
CA LEU A 37 16.83 4.03 -3.26
C LEU A 37 15.36 3.78 -2.91
N LEU A 38 14.44 4.03 -3.84
CA LEU A 38 13.01 3.76 -3.67
C LEU A 38 12.74 2.26 -3.48
N TRP A 39 13.42 1.41 -4.26
CA TRP A 39 13.36 -0.03 -4.11
C TRP A 39 13.83 -0.47 -2.73
N SER A 40 15.00 0.00 -2.29
CA SER A 40 15.60 -0.40 -1.00
C SER A 40 14.71 0.00 0.18
N LEU A 41 14.21 1.24 0.17
CA LEU A 41 13.29 1.74 1.20
C LEU A 41 11.98 0.95 1.20
N GLY A 42 11.38 0.75 0.03
CA GLY A 42 10.14 0.00 -0.12
C GLY A 42 10.28 -1.46 0.32
N MET A 43 11.37 -2.14 -0.07
CA MET A 43 11.64 -3.53 0.30
C MET A 43 11.89 -3.68 1.79
N CYS A 44 12.60 -2.75 2.44
CA CYS A 44 12.80 -2.75 3.89
C CYS A 44 11.45 -2.67 4.63
N GLN A 45 10.60 -1.71 4.25
CA GLN A 45 9.27 -1.57 4.84
C GLN A 45 8.37 -2.79 4.59
N VAL A 46 8.42 -3.37 3.39
CA VAL A 46 7.66 -4.58 3.06
C VAL A 46 8.08 -5.74 3.96
N HIS A 47 9.37 -5.97 4.17
CA HIS A 47 9.82 -7.06 5.04
C HIS A 47 9.38 -6.88 6.50
N LEU A 48 9.36 -5.66 7.03
CA LEU A 48 8.81 -5.37 8.36
C LEU A 48 7.31 -5.70 8.43
N ILE A 49 6.54 -5.27 7.41
CA ILE A 49 5.10 -5.55 7.33
C ILE A 49 4.85 -7.05 7.20
N LEU A 50 5.65 -7.77 6.40
CA LEU A 50 5.53 -9.21 6.23
C LEU A 50 5.84 -9.98 7.51
N ALA A 51 6.84 -9.56 8.28
CA ALA A 51 7.15 -10.18 9.57
C ALA A 51 5.97 -10.04 10.55
N VAL A 52 5.39 -8.84 10.66
CA VAL A 52 4.20 -8.60 11.52
C VAL A 52 2.98 -9.35 10.99
N TYR A 53 2.78 -9.39 9.67
CA TYR A 53 1.69 -10.12 9.04
C TYR A 53 1.81 -11.63 9.27
N PHE A 54 3.01 -12.17 9.15
CA PHE A 54 3.29 -13.58 9.43
C PHE A 54 3.05 -13.92 10.90
N TRP A 55 3.54 -13.09 11.82
CA TRP A 55 3.24 -13.23 13.25
C TRP A 55 1.73 -13.24 13.52
N ARG A 56 0.99 -12.28 12.95
CA ARG A 56 -0.47 -12.20 13.07
C ARG A 56 -1.16 -13.46 12.54
N LEU A 57 -0.67 -14.03 11.44
CA LEU A 57 -1.23 -15.22 10.83
C LEU A 57 -1.04 -16.48 11.71
N ILE A 58 0.03 -16.53 12.51
CA ILE A 58 0.27 -17.59 13.48
C ILE A 58 -0.58 -17.38 14.74
N SER A 59 -0.70 -16.14 15.23
CA SER A 59 -1.38 -15.84 16.50
C SER A 59 -2.91 -15.76 16.40
N HIS A 60 -3.47 -15.50 15.21
CA HIS A 60 -4.91 -15.31 15.02
C HIS A 60 -5.47 -16.23 13.93
N LYS A 61 -6.79 -16.47 13.96
CA LYS A 61 -7.48 -17.26 12.94
C LYS A 61 -7.37 -16.58 11.56
N LEU A 62 -7.43 -17.39 10.51
CA LEU A 62 -7.44 -16.91 9.12
C LEU A 62 -8.52 -15.82 8.94
N PRO A 63 -8.20 -14.75 8.19
CA PRO A 63 -9.14 -13.65 7.98
C PRO A 63 -10.44 -14.15 7.33
N PRO A 64 -11.60 -13.56 7.69
CA PRO A 64 -12.90 -13.94 7.11
C PRO A 64 -12.92 -13.77 5.57
N GLN A 65 -13.84 -14.46 4.90
CA GLN A 65 -13.92 -14.55 3.42
C GLN A 65 -13.84 -13.19 2.69
N GLN A 66 -14.32 -12.12 3.32
CA GLN A 66 -14.29 -10.75 2.80
C GLN A 66 -12.87 -10.19 2.61
N LEU A 67 -11.87 -10.78 3.26
CA LEU A 67 -10.48 -10.35 3.27
C LEU A 67 -9.55 -11.32 2.51
N LEU A 68 -10.07 -12.28 1.74
CA LEU A 68 -9.23 -13.18 0.93
C LEU A 68 -8.33 -12.42 -0.06
N ALA A 69 -8.84 -11.31 -0.58
CA ALA A 69 -8.12 -10.29 -1.34
C ALA A 69 -6.80 -9.85 -0.67
N SER A 70 -6.80 -9.74 0.66
CA SER A 70 -5.65 -9.28 1.45
C SER A 70 -4.53 -10.31 1.56
N CYS A 71 -4.83 -11.61 1.35
CA CYS A 71 -3.82 -12.67 1.42
C CYS A 71 -2.79 -12.57 0.28
N PHE A 72 -3.14 -11.90 -0.82
CA PHE A 72 -2.25 -11.65 -1.96
C PHE A 72 -1.44 -10.35 -1.82
N LEU A 73 -1.66 -9.53 -0.79
CA LEU A 73 -0.92 -8.28 -0.57
C LEU A 73 0.60 -8.48 -0.50
N PRO A 74 1.14 -9.54 0.14
CA PRO A 74 2.57 -9.83 0.13
C PRO A 74 3.16 -10.08 -1.25
N LEU A 75 2.38 -10.68 -2.16
CA LEU A 75 2.86 -11.20 -3.43
C LEU A 75 3.27 -10.09 -4.39
N ALA A 76 2.50 -8.99 -4.42
CA ALA A 76 2.73 -7.84 -5.29
C ALA A 76 4.10 -7.17 -5.10
N PRO A 77 4.45 -6.66 -3.90
CA PRO A 77 5.72 -5.97 -3.70
C PRO A 77 6.92 -6.89 -3.87
N LEU A 78 6.81 -8.18 -3.48
CA LEU A 78 7.89 -9.14 -3.68
C LEU A 78 8.14 -9.40 -5.17
N GLY A 79 7.07 -9.62 -5.96
CA GLY A 79 7.19 -9.81 -7.42
C GLY A 79 7.72 -8.57 -8.15
N GLN A 80 7.16 -7.39 -7.87
CA GLN A 80 7.65 -6.12 -8.45
C GLN A 80 9.09 -5.83 -8.02
N GLY A 81 9.43 -6.08 -6.75
CA GLY A 81 10.78 -5.90 -6.25
C GLY A 81 11.79 -6.82 -6.94
N ALA A 82 11.41 -8.07 -7.18
CA ALA A 82 12.24 -9.06 -7.86
C ALA A 82 12.48 -8.69 -9.33
N TYR A 83 11.45 -8.22 -10.03
CA TYR A 83 11.55 -7.68 -11.38
C TYR A 83 12.47 -6.45 -11.44
N ALA A 84 12.25 -5.49 -10.53
CA ALA A 84 12.97 -4.22 -10.52
C ALA A 84 14.48 -4.41 -10.32
N ILE A 85 14.88 -5.23 -9.33
CA ILE A 85 16.30 -5.42 -9.00
C ILE A 85 17.08 -6.13 -10.11
N GLN A 86 16.47 -7.13 -10.76
CA GLN A 86 17.11 -7.81 -11.89
C GLN A 86 17.24 -6.87 -13.09
N GLN A 87 16.21 -6.07 -13.39
CA GLN A 87 16.30 -5.14 -14.51
C GLN A 87 17.33 -4.02 -14.28
N MET A 88 17.45 -3.50 -13.05
CA MET A 88 18.52 -2.56 -12.68
C MET A 88 19.90 -3.20 -12.82
N SER A 89 20.04 -4.47 -12.42
CA SER A 89 21.29 -5.23 -12.52
C SER A 89 21.71 -5.48 -13.98
N ILE A 90 20.78 -5.88 -14.86
CA ILE A 90 21.02 -6.03 -16.30
C ILE A 90 21.51 -4.70 -16.89
N PHE A 91 20.83 -3.59 -16.57
CA PHE A 91 21.22 -2.27 -17.04
C PHE A 91 22.62 -1.90 -16.56
N LEU A 92 22.91 -2.06 -15.27
CA LEU A 92 24.20 -1.72 -14.68
C LEU A 92 25.34 -2.57 -15.27
N ALA A 93 25.11 -3.86 -15.51
CA ALA A 93 26.08 -4.74 -16.18
C ALA A 93 26.38 -4.26 -17.61
N ASN A 94 25.36 -3.85 -18.37
CA ASN A 94 25.55 -3.31 -19.71
C ASN A 94 26.26 -1.94 -19.69
N TYR A 95 25.91 -1.08 -18.74
CA TYR A 95 26.56 0.21 -18.52
C TYR A 95 28.06 0.06 -18.21
N LEU A 96 28.42 -0.90 -17.35
CA LEU A 96 29.82 -1.23 -17.05
C LEU A 96 30.56 -1.65 -18.31
N LYS A 97 29.95 -2.51 -19.15
CA LYS A 97 30.54 -3.00 -20.41
C LYS A 97 30.73 -1.89 -21.45
N SER A 98 29.81 -0.94 -21.57
CA SER A 98 29.85 0.14 -22.57
C SER A 98 30.70 1.35 -22.14
N SER A 99 30.66 1.72 -20.86
CA SER A 99 31.25 2.97 -20.37
C SER A 99 32.71 2.87 -19.96
N GLY A 100 33.26 1.65 -19.80
CA GLY A 100 34.66 1.46 -19.38
C GLY A 100 34.97 1.95 -17.95
N TYR A 101 33.94 2.26 -17.16
CA TYR A 101 34.04 2.91 -15.85
C TYR A 101 33.63 1.96 -14.73
N ALA A 102 34.50 1.77 -13.72
CA ALA A 102 34.15 1.16 -12.44
C ALA A 102 34.34 2.17 -11.29
N PRO A 103 33.51 2.14 -10.24
CA PRO A 103 33.56 3.11 -9.13
C PRO A 103 34.87 3.17 -8.34
N THR A 104 35.79 2.24 -8.56
CA THR A 104 37.02 2.09 -7.77
C THR A 104 38.15 3.06 -8.14
N GLN A 105 37.95 4.00 -9.08
CA GLN A 105 39.01 4.93 -9.49
C GLN A 105 38.62 6.40 -9.43
N SER A 106 39.46 7.17 -8.74
CA SER A 106 39.38 8.62 -8.58
C SER A 106 39.74 9.39 -9.87
N GLN A 107 40.44 8.74 -10.81
CA GLN A 107 40.85 9.25 -12.14
C GLN A 107 41.08 8.03 -13.07
N PRO A 108 40.48 7.89 -14.26
CA PRO A 108 40.61 6.66 -15.04
C PRO A 108 41.66 6.75 -16.16
N PRO A 109 42.68 5.89 -16.17
CA PRO A 109 42.88 4.97 -17.28
C PRO A 109 41.77 3.89 -17.25
N PRO A 110 41.33 3.35 -18.41
CA PRO A 110 40.35 2.27 -18.43
C PRO A 110 40.87 1.07 -17.63
N LEU A 111 40.02 0.47 -16.78
CA LEU A 111 40.38 -0.79 -16.14
C LEU A 111 40.73 -1.83 -17.22
N PRO A 112 41.63 -2.78 -16.93
CA PRO A 112 41.86 -3.91 -17.82
C PRO A 112 40.52 -4.55 -18.21
N GLN A 113 40.29 -4.71 -19.51
CA GLN A 113 39.05 -5.26 -20.07
C GLN A 113 38.56 -6.54 -19.35
N PRO A 114 39.43 -7.49 -18.95
CA PRO A 114 38.99 -8.67 -18.22
C PRO A 114 38.32 -8.38 -16.87
N ILE A 115 38.81 -7.36 -16.13
CA ILE A 115 38.29 -7.00 -14.81
C ILE A 115 36.90 -6.35 -14.95
N LEU A 116 36.74 -5.50 -15.96
CA LEU A 116 35.47 -4.83 -16.24
C LEU A 116 34.38 -5.84 -16.61
N LEU A 117 34.71 -6.80 -17.48
CA LEU A 117 33.80 -7.87 -17.88
C LEU A 117 33.42 -8.76 -16.70
N ALA A 118 34.39 -9.16 -15.87
CA ALA A 118 34.13 -9.94 -14.66
C ALA A 118 33.22 -9.19 -13.67
N THR A 119 33.45 -7.88 -13.49
CA THR A 119 32.64 -7.03 -12.62
C THR A 119 31.20 -6.92 -13.13
N ALA A 120 31.02 -6.69 -14.43
CA ALA A 120 29.71 -6.61 -15.04
C ALA A 120 28.94 -7.93 -14.92
N GLU A 121 29.61 -9.06 -15.14
CA GLU A 121 29.03 -10.39 -14.99
C GLU A 121 28.60 -10.65 -13.53
N ALA A 122 29.45 -10.31 -12.56
CA ALA A 122 29.12 -10.43 -11.14
C ALA A 122 27.87 -9.59 -10.76
N MET A 123 27.78 -8.35 -11.27
CA MET A 123 26.60 -7.50 -11.04
C MET A 123 25.33 -8.08 -11.64
N HIS A 124 25.42 -8.70 -12.83
CA HIS A 124 24.29 -9.39 -13.46
C HIS A 124 23.82 -10.58 -12.62
N TRP A 125 24.74 -11.47 -12.23
CA TRP A 125 24.41 -12.63 -11.39
C TRP A 125 23.83 -12.23 -10.04
N LEU A 126 24.32 -11.16 -9.42
CA LEU A 126 23.76 -10.64 -8.17
C LEU A 126 22.27 -10.28 -8.33
N GLY A 127 21.89 -9.65 -9.43
CA GLY A 127 20.47 -9.35 -9.72
C GLY A 127 19.61 -10.60 -9.87
N ILE A 128 20.13 -11.62 -10.54
CA ILE A 128 19.45 -12.92 -10.70
C ILE A 128 19.26 -13.60 -9.34
N LEU A 129 20.29 -13.62 -8.49
CA LEU A 129 20.21 -14.22 -7.15
C LEU A 129 19.22 -13.48 -6.24
N LEU A 130 19.19 -12.15 -6.29
CA LEU A 130 18.22 -11.35 -5.55
C LEU A 130 16.79 -11.54 -6.08
N ASN A 131 16.60 -11.64 -7.40
CA ASN A 131 15.29 -11.99 -7.97
C ASN A 131 14.84 -13.37 -7.49
N LEU A 132 15.69 -14.40 -7.59
CA LEU A 132 15.37 -15.75 -7.12
C LEU A 132 15.00 -15.79 -5.64
N PHE A 133 15.73 -15.07 -4.79
CA PHE A 133 15.40 -14.94 -3.36
C PHE A 133 14.00 -14.35 -3.15
N LEU A 134 13.68 -13.25 -3.84
CA LEU A 134 12.38 -12.60 -3.74
C LEU A 134 11.25 -13.43 -4.36
N LEU A 135 11.50 -14.14 -5.46
CA LEU A 135 10.55 -15.07 -6.08
C LEU A 135 10.27 -16.28 -5.19
N ALA A 136 11.27 -16.81 -4.50
CA ALA A 136 11.07 -17.89 -3.53
C ALA A 136 10.14 -17.43 -2.40
N HIS A 137 10.41 -16.25 -1.84
CA HIS A 137 9.57 -15.65 -0.81
C HIS A 137 8.15 -15.35 -1.33
N ALA A 138 8.03 -14.83 -2.55
CA ALA A 138 6.74 -14.59 -3.21
C ALA A 138 5.97 -15.89 -3.43
N SER A 139 6.65 -16.97 -3.84
CA SER A 139 6.05 -18.29 -4.07
C SER A 139 5.48 -18.88 -2.78
N PHE A 140 6.16 -18.71 -1.65
CA PHE A 140 5.62 -19.09 -0.34
C PHE A 140 4.28 -18.40 -0.06
N TRP A 141 4.21 -17.07 -0.27
CA TRP A 141 2.97 -16.33 -0.08
C TRP A 141 1.89 -16.68 -1.10
N LEU A 142 2.26 -17.01 -2.34
CA LEU A 142 1.32 -17.47 -3.36
C LEU A 142 0.66 -18.79 -2.92
N VAL A 143 1.45 -19.77 -2.48
CA VAL A 143 0.92 -21.06 -2.00
C VAL A 143 0.00 -20.84 -0.81
N GLN A 144 0.40 -20.01 0.16
CA GLN A 144 -0.43 -19.67 1.31
C GLN A 144 -1.76 -18.99 0.90
N ALA A 145 -1.70 -18.06 -0.05
CA ALA A 145 -2.88 -17.34 -0.53
C ALA A 145 -3.84 -18.27 -1.30
N VAL A 146 -3.31 -19.14 -2.16
CA VAL A 146 -4.11 -20.14 -2.88
C VAL A 146 -4.74 -21.14 -1.90
N ALA A 147 -3.98 -21.61 -0.90
CA ALA A 147 -4.52 -22.50 0.14
C ALA A 147 -5.63 -21.82 0.95
N ALA A 148 -5.49 -20.54 1.31
CA ALA A 148 -6.51 -19.78 2.01
C ALA A 148 -7.80 -19.63 1.19
N VAL A 149 -7.69 -19.38 -0.12
CA VAL A 149 -8.85 -19.32 -1.04
C VAL A 149 -9.51 -20.70 -1.16
N ALA A 150 -8.71 -21.76 -1.33
CA ALA A 150 -9.21 -23.13 -1.46
C ALA A 150 -9.94 -23.62 -0.20
N TYR A 151 -9.43 -23.28 0.98
CA TYR A 151 -10.06 -23.61 2.26
C TYR A 151 -11.35 -22.81 2.50
N SER A 152 -11.32 -21.52 2.18
CA SER A 152 -12.44 -20.62 2.49
C SER A 152 -13.64 -20.83 1.57
N ARG A 153 -13.45 -21.27 0.31
CA ARG A 153 -14.52 -21.48 -0.68
C ARG A 153 -15.53 -20.32 -0.75
N PRO A 154 -15.11 -19.15 -1.29
CA PRO A 154 -16.00 -17.99 -1.38
C PRO A 154 -17.27 -18.34 -2.17
N LYS A 155 -18.44 -18.12 -1.56
CA LYS A 155 -19.75 -18.50 -2.12
C LYS A 155 -20.38 -17.41 -2.99
N SER A 156 -19.93 -16.16 -2.86
CA SER A 156 -20.44 -15.01 -3.59
C SER A 156 -19.31 -14.20 -4.20
N PHE A 157 -19.61 -13.53 -5.32
CA PHE A 157 -18.67 -12.60 -5.93
C PHE A 157 -18.48 -11.36 -5.05
N ASN A 158 -17.23 -10.99 -4.79
CA ASN A 158 -16.85 -9.78 -4.09
C ASN A 158 -15.97 -8.95 -5.03
N ILE A 159 -16.24 -7.65 -5.11
CA ILE A 159 -15.43 -6.70 -5.90
C ILE A 159 -13.94 -6.74 -5.50
N GLY A 160 -13.64 -7.09 -4.24
CA GLY A 160 -12.28 -7.29 -3.75
C GLY A 160 -11.49 -8.35 -4.51
N MET A 161 -12.12 -9.27 -5.25
CA MET A 161 -11.41 -10.28 -6.05
C MET A 161 -10.56 -9.69 -7.18
N TRP A 162 -10.83 -8.44 -7.60
CA TRP A 162 -9.95 -7.72 -8.52
C TRP A 162 -8.52 -7.60 -8.01
N SER A 163 -8.33 -7.60 -6.68
CA SER A 163 -7.00 -7.49 -6.07
C SER A 163 -6.12 -8.72 -6.28
N PHE A 164 -6.62 -9.82 -6.85
CA PHE A 164 -5.81 -10.99 -7.19
C PHE A 164 -4.96 -10.80 -8.44
N THR A 165 -5.48 -10.02 -9.39
CA THR A 165 -4.88 -9.87 -10.72
C THR A 165 -3.51 -9.20 -10.68
N PHE A 166 -3.39 -8.09 -9.95
CA PHE A 166 -2.15 -7.31 -9.90
C PHE A 166 -0.99 -8.04 -9.19
N PRO A 167 -1.16 -8.62 -7.98
CA PRO A 167 -0.09 -9.34 -7.31
C PRO A 167 0.39 -10.57 -8.10
N TRP A 168 -0.55 -11.32 -8.67
CA TRP A 168 -0.21 -12.50 -9.47
C TRP A 168 0.46 -12.10 -10.79
N GLY A 169 -0.02 -11.06 -11.46
CA GLY A 169 0.63 -10.51 -12.66
C GLY A 169 2.05 -10.02 -12.38
N SER A 170 2.27 -9.38 -11.23
CA SER A 170 3.60 -8.94 -10.78
C SER A 170 4.57 -10.11 -10.59
N TYR A 171 4.10 -11.19 -9.95
CA TYR A 171 4.85 -12.45 -9.81
C TYR A 171 5.17 -13.08 -11.17
N ALA A 172 4.21 -13.12 -12.08
CA ALA A 172 4.38 -13.67 -13.43
C ALA A 172 5.41 -12.87 -14.26
N ASN A 173 5.42 -11.53 -14.13
CA ASN A 173 6.39 -10.67 -14.79
C ASN A 173 7.83 -10.92 -14.32
N ALA A 174 8.05 -11.11 -13.02
CA ALA A 174 9.37 -11.45 -12.48
C ALA A 174 9.89 -12.79 -13.02
N TRP A 175 9.03 -13.82 -13.10
CA TRP A 175 9.38 -15.09 -13.72
C TRP A 175 9.64 -14.98 -15.22
N SER A 176 8.88 -14.13 -15.92
CA SER A 176 9.07 -13.88 -17.35
C SER A 176 10.44 -13.24 -17.63
N LEU A 177 10.83 -12.23 -16.83
CA LEU A 177 12.15 -11.61 -16.91
C LEU A 177 13.26 -12.65 -16.65
N LEU A 178 13.14 -13.39 -15.55
CA LEU A 178 14.12 -14.41 -15.15
C LEU A 178 14.28 -15.51 -16.21
N GLY A 179 13.16 -16.02 -16.75
CA GLY A 179 13.18 -17.06 -17.78
C GLY A 179 13.77 -16.58 -19.10
N ARG A 180 13.58 -15.31 -19.45
CA ARG A 180 14.22 -14.69 -20.62
C ARG A 180 15.71 -14.52 -20.43
N ASP A 181 16.12 -14.07 -19.25
CA ASP A 181 17.52 -13.77 -18.92
C ASP A 181 18.37 -15.04 -18.85
N LEU A 182 17.88 -16.08 -18.14
CA LEU A 182 18.53 -17.39 -18.09
C LEU A 182 18.35 -18.24 -19.36
N ARG A 183 17.61 -17.73 -20.36
CA ARG A 183 17.30 -18.42 -21.63
C ARG A 183 16.72 -19.82 -21.41
N ASN A 184 15.98 -20.03 -20.32
CA ASN A 184 15.45 -21.33 -19.93
C ASN A 184 13.98 -21.49 -20.35
N SER A 185 13.71 -22.45 -21.23
CA SER A 185 12.35 -22.69 -21.73
C SER A 185 11.36 -23.15 -20.66
N GLY A 186 11.80 -23.89 -19.64
CA GLY A 186 10.95 -24.35 -18.53
C GLY A 186 10.46 -23.18 -17.67
N MET A 187 11.36 -22.27 -17.29
CA MET A 187 11.02 -21.06 -16.54
C MET A 187 10.11 -20.13 -17.35
N ARG A 188 10.32 -20.03 -18.67
CA ARG A 188 9.41 -19.31 -19.57
C ARG A 188 8.04 -19.96 -19.66
N GLY A 189 7.97 -21.29 -19.69
CA GLY A 189 6.71 -22.04 -19.64
C GLY A 189 5.94 -21.79 -18.34
N TRP A 190 6.64 -21.80 -17.20
CA TRP A 190 6.06 -21.44 -15.89
C TRP A 190 5.53 -20.02 -15.86
N ALA A 191 6.31 -19.04 -16.36
CA ALA A 191 5.87 -17.66 -16.46
C ALA A 191 4.62 -17.53 -17.33
N ALA A 192 4.61 -18.17 -18.51
CA ALA A 192 3.47 -18.15 -19.43
C ALA A 192 2.20 -18.75 -18.81
N ALA A 193 2.32 -19.88 -18.09
CA ALA A 193 1.20 -20.48 -17.38
C ALA A 193 0.59 -19.52 -16.35
N ASN A 194 1.44 -18.83 -15.58
CA ASN A 194 0.98 -17.82 -14.63
C ASN A 194 0.30 -16.63 -15.31
N ILE A 195 0.81 -16.15 -16.45
CA ILE A 195 0.17 -15.09 -17.24
C ILE A 195 -1.23 -15.52 -17.72
N VAL A 196 -1.36 -16.75 -18.24
CA VAL A 196 -2.67 -17.29 -18.68
C VAL A 196 -3.65 -17.34 -17.50
N ILE A 197 -3.21 -17.80 -16.33
CA ILE A 197 -4.06 -17.80 -15.12
C ILE A 197 -4.53 -16.39 -14.77
N VAL A 198 -3.63 -15.40 -14.80
CA VAL A 198 -3.97 -13.99 -14.52
C VAL A 198 -5.00 -13.46 -15.51
N ILE A 199 -4.85 -13.76 -16.81
CA ILE A 199 -5.80 -13.36 -17.84
C ILE A 199 -7.17 -14.00 -17.60
N LEU A 200 -7.23 -15.28 -17.25
CA LEU A 200 -8.48 -15.97 -16.94
C LEU A 200 -9.18 -15.38 -15.70
N ILE A 201 -8.42 -15.10 -14.64
CA ILE A 201 -8.94 -14.43 -13.43
C ILE A 201 -9.47 -13.04 -13.79
N TRP A 202 -8.73 -12.29 -14.61
CA TRP A 202 -9.14 -10.96 -15.06
C TRP A 202 -10.43 -11.02 -15.88
N LEU A 203 -10.53 -11.95 -16.84
CA LEU A 203 -11.75 -12.14 -17.65
C LEU A 203 -12.95 -12.53 -16.80
N PHE A 204 -12.75 -13.41 -15.81
CA PHE A 204 -13.77 -13.76 -14.84
C PHE A 204 -14.22 -12.54 -14.02
N CYS A 205 -13.28 -11.75 -13.49
CA CYS A 205 -13.59 -10.54 -12.74
C CYS A 205 -14.32 -9.51 -13.60
N ALA A 206 -13.86 -9.28 -14.83
CA ALA A 206 -14.48 -8.38 -15.79
C ALA A 206 -15.91 -8.81 -16.15
N GLY A 207 -16.12 -10.11 -16.45
CA GLY A 207 -17.43 -10.66 -16.76
C GLY A 207 -18.41 -10.56 -15.59
N MET A 208 -17.98 -10.95 -14.38
CA MET A 208 -18.81 -10.87 -13.18
C MET A 208 -19.14 -9.43 -12.81
N THR A 209 -18.17 -8.52 -12.89
CA THR A 209 -18.38 -7.09 -12.64
C THR A 209 -19.37 -6.50 -13.64
N SER A 210 -19.25 -6.88 -14.93
CA SER A 210 -20.15 -6.40 -15.97
C SER A 210 -21.58 -6.92 -15.77
N TRP A 211 -21.72 -8.20 -15.41
CA TRP A 211 -23.02 -8.82 -15.17
C TRP A 211 -23.71 -8.28 -13.90
N LEU A 212 -23.00 -8.23 -12.76
CA LEU A 212 -23.55 -7.73 -11.50
C LEU A 212 -23.75 -6.20 -11.50
N GLY A 213 -22.83 -5.47 -12.14
CA GLY A 213 -22.87 -4.01 -12.21
C GLY A 213 -23.90 -3.50 -13.19
N PHE A 214 -23.77 -3.84 -14.48
CA PHE A 214 -24.63 -3.28 -15.51
C PHE A 214 -26.00 -3.96 -15.61
N TRP A 215 -26.07 -5.28 -15.38
CA TRP A 215 -27.32 -6.01 -15.59
C TRP A 215 -28.18 -6.10 -14.34
N LYS A 216 -27.55 -6.27 -13.16
CA LYS A 216 -28.25 -6.42 -11.88
C LYS A 216 -28.37 -5.13 -11.09
N GLY A 217 -27.59 -4.08 -11.42
CA GLY A 217 -27.58 -2.80 -10.70
C GLY A 217 -27.14 -2.87 -9.23
N SER A 218 -26.72 -4.04 -8.74
CA SER A 218 -26.52 -4.28 -7.29
C SER A 218 -25.07 -4.10 -6.83
N LEU A 219 -24.19 -3.64 -7.73
CA LEU A 219 -22.75 -3.53 -7.45
C LEU A 219 -22.35 -2.15 -6.90
N PHE A 220 -23.13 -1.12 -7.23
CA PHE A 220 -22.97 0.24 -6.71
C PHE A 220 -24.08 0.49 -5.69
N SER A 221 -23.84 0.11 -4.43
CA SER A 221 -24.65 0.65 -3.32
C SER A 221 -24.16 2.08 -3.12
N ALA A 222 -25.03 3.05 -3.34
CA ALA A 222 -24.79 4.47 -3.06
C ALA A 222 -25.23 4.74 -1.62
N PRO A 223 -24.31 4.66 -0.63
CA PRO A 223 -24.68 4.89 0.76
C PRO A 223 -24.92 6.40 0.89
N GLY A 224 -26.19 6.78 0.97
CA GLY A 224 -26.63 8.17 0.92
C GLY A 224 -27.75 8.45 -0.10
N LEU A 225 -28.07 7.53 -1.02
CA LEU A 225 -29.30 7.64 -1.82
C LEU A 225 -30.49 6.93 -1.15
N GLU A 226 -30.22 5.84 -0.43
CA GLU A 226 -31.24 5.13 0.37
C GLU A 226 -31.86 6.03 1.45
N GLU A 227 -31.04 6.88 2.10
CA GLU A 227 -31.49 7.82 3.14
C GLU A 227 -32.40 8.93 2.56
N TRP A 228 -32.12 9.42 1.34
CA TRP A 228 -32.96 10.40 0.64
C TRP A 228 -34.26 9.81 0.06
N LEU A 229 -34.24 8.53 -0.33
CA LEU A 229 -35.43 7.83 -0.81
C LEU A 229 -36.39 7.50 0.35
N ASP A 230 -35.83 7.10 1.51
CA ASP A 230 -36.62 6.84 2.72
C ASP A 230 -37.22 8.13 3.35
N GLU A 231 -36.58 9.28 3.16
CA GLU A 231 -37.12 10.60 3.53
C GLU A 231 -38.23 11.06 2.55
N GLY A 232 -38.05 10.86 1.24
CA GLY A 232 -39.03 11.22 0.22
C GLY A 232 -40.33 10.40 0.24
N GLU A 233 -40.30 9.15 0.73
CA GLU A 233 -41.51 8.32 0.91
C GLU A 233 -42.31 8.70 2.17
N GLN A 234 -41.67 9.27 3.19
CA GLN A 234 -42.37 9.75 4.40
C GLN A 234 -43.12 11.07 4.15
N ASP A 235 -42.61 11.92 3.27
CA ASP A 235 -43.24 13.19 2.90
C ASP A 235 -44.43 13.02 1.94
N GLY A 236 -44.56 11.87 1.28
CA GLY A 236 -45.60 11.59 0.28
C GLY A 236 -46.86 10.89 0.78
N GLN A 237 -46.93 10.48 2.06
CA GLN A 237 -48.03 9.68 2.59
C GLN A 237 -48.78 10.35 3.76
N GLY A 238 -48.69 11.67 3.85
CA GLY A 238 -49.36 12.48 4.85
C GLY A 238 -50.35 13.48 4.28
N ASP A 239 -51.30 13.07 3.44
CA ASP A 239 -52.54 13.84 3.25
C ASP A 239 -53.67 12.99 2.67
N GLY A 240 -54.63 12.62 3.52
CA GLY A 240 -55.79 11.81 3.13
C GLY A 240 -56.70 11.36 4.28
N HIS A 241 -57.40 12.32 4.90
CA HIS A 241 -58.74 12.21 5.50
C HIS A 241 -59.05 11.30 6.73
N GLU A 242 -59.23 11.99 7.87
CA GLU A 242 -60.32 11.94 8.88
C GLU A 242 -61.11 10.66 9.28
N ASN A 243 -61.18 10.52 10.62
CA ASN A 243 -62.31 10.18 11.50
C ASN A 243 -62.95 8.77 11.51
N GLY A 244 -62.94 8.15 12.71
CA GLY A 244 -64.05 7.27 13.16
C GLY A 244 -63.70 6.10 14.09
N LYS A 245 -63.96 6.27 15.39
CA LYS A 245 -64.38 5.28 16.41
C LYS A 245 -64.03 3.77 16.25
N GLY A 246 -63.35 3.25 17.27
CA GLY A 246 -63.86 2.10 18.04
C GLY A 246 -63.07 0.77 18.01
N ARG A 247 -62.96 0.19 19.22
CA ARG A 247 -62.75 -1.24 19.58
C ARG A 247 -61.34 -1.86 19.58
N GLU A 248 -60.89 -2.08 20.82
CA GLU A 248 -60.50 -3.36 21.44
C GLU A 248 -59.76 -4.47 20.66
N ASN A 249 -58.72 -4.96 21.37
CA ASN A 249 -58.18 -6.33 21.45
C ASN A 249 -57.12 -6.77 20.43
N GLY A 250 -56.01 -7.32 20.98
CA GLY A 250 -55.28 -8.39 20.28
C GLY A 250 -53.76 -8.42 20.36
N ALA A 251 -53.20 -8.47 21.57
CA ALA A 251 -52.05 -9.30 21.96
C ALA A 251 -50.78 -9.45 21.08
N THR A 252 -49.65 -9.12 21.74
CA THR A 252 -48.32 -9.80 21.71
C THR A 252 -47.44 -9.62 20.45
N LYS A 253 -46.13 -9.34 20.54
CA LYS A 253 -45.16 -9.74 21.57
C LYS A 253 -43.92 -8.82 21.57
N ARG A 254 -43.54 -8.50 22.81
CA ARG A 254 -42.36 -7.76 23.29
C ARG A 254 -41.04 -8.48 22.92
N LYS A 255 -40.00 -7.73 22.51
CA LYS A 255 -38.64 -7.93 23.02
C LYS A 255 -37.81 -6.63 22.99
N LYS A 256 -37.66 -6.05 24.20
CA LYS A 256 -36.57 -5.15 24.64
C LYS A 256 -35.21 -5.80 24.33
N LYS A 257 -34.07 -5.13 24.11
CA LYS A 257 -33.35 -4.00 24.78
C LYS A 257 -32.02 -3.88 23.97
N GLY A 258 -31.31 -2.77 23.85
CA GLY A 258 -31.41 -1.43 24.41
C GLY A 258 -30.28 -0.51 23.89
N THR A 259 -30.56 0.80 23.89
CA THR A 259 -29.88 1.88 24.64
C THR A 259 -28.35 1.81 24.73
N GLN A 260 -27.53 2.84 24.48
CA GLN A 260 -27.58 4.19 23.87
C GLN A 260 -26.13 4.71 24.01
N GLY A 261 -25.66 5.56 23.11
CA GLY A 261 -24.33 6.19 23.20
C GLY A 261 -24.19 7.32 22.18
N GLU A 262 -24.85 8.43 22.51
CA GLU A 262 -24.78 9.81 22.01
C GLU A 262 -23.87 10.12 20.79
N VAL A 263 -24.51 10.58 19.70
CA VAL A 263 -23.87 11.41 18.67
C VAL A 263 -24.52 12.78 18.73
N ASN A 264 -23.69 13.81 18.92
CA ASN A 264 -24.01 15.22 19.01
C ASN A 264 -24.88 15.71 17.83
N GLU A 265 -26.03 16.26 18.16
CA GLU A 265 -26.96 16.91 17.25
C GLU A 265 -26.38 18.29 16.85
N LYS A 266 -25.87 18.42 15.61
CA LYS A 266 -25.59 19.73 15.00
C LYS A 266 -26.84 20.19 14.26
N LYS A 267 -27.53 21.19 14.81
CA LYS A 267 -28.68 21.84 14.15
C LYS A 267 -28.20 22.61 12.91
N HIS A 268 -28.79 22.31 11.76
CA HIS A 268 -28.65 23.07 10.52
C HIS A 268 -29.66 24.23 10.53
N ASN A 269 -29.21 25.46 10.29
CA ASN A 269 -30.09 26.56 9.87
C ASN A 269 -29.88 26.81 8.37
N ALA A 270 -30.95 27.15 7.68
CA ALA A 270 -31.14 27.00 6.23
C ALA A 270 -30.34 27.94 5.30
N ASP A 271 -29.44 28.79 5.81
CA ASP A 271 -28.85 29.89 5.00
C ASP A 271 -27.30 29.85 4.89
N GLY A 272 -26.68 28.67 4.89
CA GLY A 272 -25.37 28.42 4.27
C GLY A 272 -24.15 29.24 4.75
N THR A 273 -24.18 29.85 5.94
CA THR A 273 -23.05 30.63 6.48
C THR A 273 -22.64 30.17 7.88
N TYR A 274 -21.32 30.13 8.13
CA TYR A 274 -20.73 29.69 9.40
C TYR A 274 -20.42 30.88 10.31
N THR A 275 -21.02 30.92 11.49
CA THR A 275 -20.60 31.78 12.60
C THR A 275 -20.01 30.92 13.72
N MET A 276 -18.75 31.16 14.09
CA MET A 276 -18.14 30.59 15.30
C MET A 276 -18.61 31.38 16.51
N ASP A 277 -19.36 30.74 17.43
CA ASP A 277 -19.75 31.36 18.69
C ASP A 277 -18.67 31.15 19.76
N ALA A 278 -17.98 32.24 20.10
CA ALA A 278 -17.00 32.31 21.17
C ALA A 278 -17.71 32.67 22.47
N SER A 279 -18.30 31.68 23.15
CA SER A 279 -18.84 31.82 24.50
C SER A 279 -18.92 30.47 25.21
N ARG A 280 -17.79 30.02 25.77
CA ARG A 280 -17.73 29.10 26.92
C ARG A 280 -16.31 29.05 27.50
N VAL A 281 -15.92 30.18 28.09
CA VAL A 281 -14.84 30.27 29.08
C VAL A 281 -15.54 30.45 30.41
N GLY A 282 -15.32 29.54 31.35
CA GLY A 282 -15.79 29.65 32.73
C GLY A 282 -16.26 28.32 33.31
N ASP A 283 -15.81 28.06 34.53
CA ASP A 283 -16.33 27.07 35.49
C ASP A 283 -15.69 25.68 35.51
N VAL A 284 -14.42 25.62 35.93
CA VAL A 284 -13.97 24.59 36.89
C VAL A 284 -13.00 25.22 37.89
N GLU A 285 -13.53 25.85 38.94
CA GLU A 285 -12.78 26.14 40.16
C GLU A 285 -13.68 25.91 41.39
N ASN A 286 -13.48 24.79 42.09
CA ASN A 286 -13.36 24.71 43.56
C ASN A 286 -13.40 23.27 44.07
N GLY A 287 -12.44 22.90 44.93
CA GLY A 287 -12.53 21.66 45.70
C GLY A 287 -11.27 21.11 46.39
N MET A 288 -10.66 21.89 47.28
CA MET A 288 -10.01 21.45 48.54
C MET A 288 -8.55 20.92 48.58
N ASN A 289 -7.74 21.77 49.24
CA ASN A 289 -6.84 21.51 50.40
C ASN A 289 -5.47 20.82 50.23
N GLY A 290 -4.42 21.61 50.47
CA GLY A 290 -3.58 21.43 51.68
C GLY A 290 -2.09 21.09 51.52
N HIS A 291 -1.24 22.01 52.00
CA HIS A 291 0.18 21.88 52.42
C HIS A 291 1.26 21.70 51.33
N ALA A 292 2.10 22.68 50.97
CA ALA A 292 3.10 23.49 51.70
C ALA A 292 4.51 22.85 51.79
N ASN A 293 5.43 23.31 50.92
CA ASN A 293 6.83 23.73 51.14
C ASN A 293 7.50 23.85 49.76
N GLY A 294 8.27 24.86 49.35
CA GLY A 294 8.97 25.93 50.06
C GLY A 294 10.36 26.09 49.40
N ASN A 295 10.67 27.32 48.97
CA ASN A 295 11.96 27.90 48.55
C ASN A 295 12.47 27.78 47.08
N ASP A 296 12.23 28.85 46.31
CA ASP A 296 13.20 29.93 46.02
C ASP A 296 14.67 29.58 45.73
N ARG A 297 15.11 29.76 44.46
CA ARG A 297 15.88 30.94 43.98
C ARG A 297 16.59 30.65 42.66
N GLN A 298 16.28 31.51 41.70
CA GLN A 298 17.07 31.84 40.52
C GLN A 298 17.58 33.26 40.75
N VAL A 299 18.90 33.51 40.70
CA VAL A 299 19.46 34.85 40.41
C VAL A 299 20.79 34.68 39.68
N ASP A 300 20.89 35.44 38.58
CA ASP A 300 22.03 35.73 37.73
C ASP A 300 23.31 36.15 38.48
N ASP A 301 24.47 35.99 37.86
CA ASP A 301 25.31 37.18 37.64
C ASP A 301 26.29 37.06 36.47
N LYS A 302 26.46 38.20 35.81
CA LYS A 302 27.47 38.52 34.82
C LYS A 302 28.80 38.72 35.53
N ASP A 303 29.84 37.97 35.17
CA ASP A 303 31.20 38.50 35.08
C ASP A 303 32.18 37.44 34.57
N SER A 304 32.64 37.60 33.33
CA SER A 304 34.03 37.33 32.97
C SER A 304 34.33 37.92 31.60
N MET A 305 34.89 39.13 31.69
CA MET A 305 35.61 39.85 30.66
C MET A 305 36.53 38.94 29.82
N ARG A 306 36.55 39.07 28.49
CA ARG A 306 37.36 40.07 27.75
C ARG A 306 38.88 39.90 27.96
N ALA A 307 39.47 38.94 27.24
CA ALA A 307 40.86 38.92 26.77
C ALA A 307 40.95 37.71 25.81
N ARG A 308 41.29 37.75 24.53
CA ARG A 308 42.19 38.60 23.76
C ARG A 308 41.71 38.68 22.31
N ARG A 309 41.82 39.87 21.73
CA ARG A 309 41.78 40.17 20.29
C ARG A 309 43.22 40.37 19.82
N ASN A 310 43.48 40.10 18.53
CA ASN A 310 44.67 40.45 17.70
C ASN A 310 45.81 39.41 17.68
N GLY A 311 46.47 39.10 16.54
CA GLY A 311 46.47 39.68 15.18
C GLY A 311 46.73 38.60 14.11
N ASN A 312 46.29 38.78 12.86
CA ASN A 312 46.99 39.44 11.75
C ASN A 312 48.36 38.81 11.40
N SER A 313 48.37 37.83 10.48
CA SER A 313 49.19 37.73 9.25
C SER A 313 48.88 36.41 8.56
#